data_AF-A0A8J6WQZ3-F1
#
_entry.id   AF-A0A8J6WQZ3-F1
#
_cell.length_a   1.000
_cell.length_b   1.000
_cell.length_c   1.000
_cell.angle_alpha   90.00
_cell.angle_beta   90.00
_cell.angle_gamma   90.00
#
_symmetry.space_group_name_H-M   'P 1'
#
loop_
_entity.id
_entity.type
_entity.pdbx_description
1 polymer ?
#
loop_
_entity_poly.entity_id
_entity_poly.type
_entity_poly.pdbx_seq_one_letter_code
_entity_poly.pdbx_strand_id
1 'polypeptide(L)' 'MSKATIDPTDYVHAAASLIDLPLDPEGVPSVVTNFARIQAIAELVLEFPLPDQIESAPIFVP' A
#
# COMPACT_ATOMS: atom_id res chain seq x y z
N MET A 1 7.12 -10.69 14.63
CA MET A 1 7.56 -9.40 14.05
C MET A 1 6.61 -8.34 14.56
N SER A 2 7.10 -7.22 15.09
CA SER A 2 6.21 -6.10 15.46
C SER A 2 5.58 -5.51 14.20
N LYS A 3 4.30 -5.15 14.25
CA LYS A 3 3.63 -4.45 13.14
C LYS A 3 4.28 -3.06 13.02
N ALA A 4 5.00 -2.81 11.93
CA ALA A 4 5.51 -1.49 11.66
C ALA A 4 4.33 -0.57 11.31
N THR A 5 4.14 0.49 12.09
CA THR A 5 3.19 1.55 11.74
C THR A 5 3.80 2.38 10.62
N ILE A 6 3.19 2.33 9.44
CA ILE A 6 3.61 3.13 8.28
C ILE A 6 2.85 4.46 8.34
N ASP A 7 3.58 5.59 8.39
CA ASP A 7 2.99 6.91 8.22
C ASP A 7 2.63 7.13 6.73
N PRO A 8 1.37 7.45 6.39
CA PRO A 8 0.96 7.65 5.01
C PRO A 8 1.70 8.77 4.28
N THR A 9 2.09 9.84 4.98
CA THR A 9 2.79 10.99 4.39
C THR A 9 4.20 10.59 3.99
N ASP A 10 4.96 10.01 4.92
CA ASP A 10 6.33 9.57 4.68
C ASP A 10 6.37 8.52 3.57
N TYR A 11 5.44 7.57 3.59
CA TYR A 11 5.37 6.52 2.57
C TYR A 11 5.06 7.08 1.18
N VAL A 12 4.07 7.99 1.05
CA VAL A 12 3.71 8.59 -0.24
C VAL A 12 4.90 9.33 -0.86
N HIS A 13 5.64 10.11 -0.06
CA HIS A 13 6.83 10.81 -0.55
C HIS A 13 7.96 9.85 -0.94
N ALA A 14 8.26 8.85 -0.12
CA ALA A 14 9.29 7.86 -0.42
C ALA A 14 8.95 7.01 -1.66
N ALA A 15 7.70 6.55 -1.77
CA ALA A 15 7.23 5.74 -2.87
C ALA A 15 7.21 6.53 -4.19
N ALA A 16 6.75 7.78 -4.18
CA ALA A 16 6.75 8.62 -5.36
C ALA A 16 8.19 8.88 -5.86
N SER A 17 9.13 9.13 -4.94
CA SER A 17 10.56 9.28 -5.26
C SER A 17 11.14 8.01 -5.88
N LEU A 18 10.79 6.83 -5.35
CA LEU A 18 11.29 5.53 -5.83
C LEU A 18 10.89 5.23 -7.29
N ILE A 19 9.73 5.71 -7.72
CA ILE A 19 9.20 5.47 -9.08
C ILE A 19 9.30 6.69 -10.00
N ASP A 20 10.06 7.71 -9.59
CA ASP A 20 10.20 8.99 -10.30
C ASP A 20 8.85 9.65 -10.66
N LEU A 21 7.86 9.53 -9.76
CA LEU A 21 6.54 10.16 -9.94
C LEU A 21 6.57 11.58 -9.38
N PRO A 22 6.47 12.64 -10.22
CA PRO A 22 6.32 14.00 -9.73
C PRO A 22 4.97 14.16 -9.03
N LEU A 23 4.99 14.69 -7.80
CA LEU A 23 3.78 15.02 -7.05
C LEU A 23 3.49 16.52 -7.17
N ASP A 24 2.30 16.85 -7.63
CA ASP A 24 1.77 18.22 -7.56
C ASP A 24 1.54 18.59 -6.08
N PRO A 25 2.18 19.65 -5.55
CA PRO A 25 2.00 20.08 -4.17
C PRO A 25 0.54 20.28 -3.76
N GLU A 26 -0.33 20.73 -4.68
CA GLU A 26 -1.76 20.91 -4.40
C GLU A 26 -2.50 19.56 -4.24
N GLY A 27 -2.03 18.52 -4.94
CA GLY A 27 -2.61 17.18 -4.93
C GLY A 27 -2.13 16.30 -3.76
N VAL A 28 -0.95 16.58 -3.19
CA VAL A 28 -0.34 15.76 -2.11
C VAL A 28 -1.31 15.48 -0.95
N PRO A 29 -2.03 16.48 -0.38
CA PRO A 29 -2.94 16.21 0.74
C PRO A 29 -4.04 15.21 0.41
N SER A 30 -4.55 15.22 -0.83
CA SER A 30 -5.56 14.27 -1.30
C SER A 30 -5.00 12.86 -1.46
N VAL A 31 -3.78 12.74 -2.01
CA VAL A 31 -3.09 11.45 -2.14
C VAL A 31 -2.87 10.83 -0.77
N VAL A 32 -2.33 11.59 0.19
CA VAL A 32 -2.09 11.13 1.57
C VAL A 32 -3.40 10.68 2.24
N THR A 33 -4.48 11.47 2.09
CA THR A 33 -5.79 11.13 2.65
C THR A 33 -6.33 9.81 2.10
N ASN A 34 -6.21 9.59 0.79
CA ASN A 34 -6.68 8.35 0.17
C ASN A 34 -5.77 7.16 0.51
N PHE A 35 -4.47 7.38 0.64
CA PHE A 35 -3.54 6.34 1.07
C PHE A 35 -3.85 5.84 2.49
N ALA A 36 -4.17 6.75 3.42
CA ALA A 36 -4.60 6.38 4.77
C ALA A 36 -5.89 5.54 4.77
N ARG A 37 -6.84 5.84 3.87
CA ARG A 37 -8.05 5.01 3.70
C ARG A 37 -7.73 3.62 3.16
N ILE A 38 -6.85 3.53 2.17
CA ILE A 38 -6.38 2.25 1.61
C ILE A 38 -5.69 1.43 2.70
N GLN A 39 -4.85 2.05 3.53
CA GLN A 39 -4.18 1.40 4.65
C GLN A 39 -5.20 0.76 5.61
N ALA A 40 -6.23 1.50 6.03
CA ALA A 40 -7.28 0.97 6.91
C ALA A 40 -8.04 -0.23 6.30
N ILE A 41 -8.30 -0.21 4.99
CA ILE A 41 -8.93 -1.34 4.29
C ILE A 41 -7.97 -2.53 4.20
N ALA A 42 -6.69 -2.28 3.92
CA ALA A 42 -5.68 -3.30 3.81
C ALA A 42 -5.46 -4.04 5.15
N GLU A 43 -5.61 -3.36 6.28
CA GLU A 43 -5.53 -3.99 7.61
C GLU A 43 -6.53 -5.15 7.76
N LEU A 44 -7.76 -4.97 7.27
CA LEU A 44 -8.78 -6.03 7.29
C LEU A 44 -8.36 -7.25 6.45
N VAL A 45 -7.63 -7.03 5.35
CA VAL A 45 -7.16 -8.11 4.47
C VAL A 45 -5.95 -8.83 5.06
N LEU A 46 -5.10 -8.12 5.79
CA LEU A 46 -3.89 -8.69 6.41
C LEU A 46 -4.21 -9.54 7.65
N GLU A 47 -5.42 -9.45 8.20
CA GLU A 47 -5.87 -10.28 9.33
C GLU A 47 -6.28 -11.70 8.92
N PHE A 48 -6.51 -11.95 7.63
CA PHE A 48 -6.81 -13.30 7.15
C PHE A 48 -5.54 -14.16 7.18
N PRO A 49 -5.57 -15.35 7.83
CA PRO A 49 -4.43 -16.26 7.80
C PRO A 49 -4.22 -16.79 6.38
N LEU A 50 -3.00 -16.64 5.86
CA LEU A 50 -2.60 -17.17 4.56
C LEU A 50 -1.76 -18.45 4.76
N PRO A 51 -2.22 -19.62 4.28
CA PRO A 51 -1.40 -20.83 4.27
C PRO A 51 -0.20 -20.67 3.33
N ASP A 52 0.95 -21.26 3.68
CA ASP A 52 2.16 -21.17 2.84
C ASP A 52 1.97 -21.78 1.43
N GLN A 53 1.00 -22.68 1.26
CA GLN A 53 0.73 -23.36 0.01
C GLN A 53 -0.29 -22.64 -0.88
N ILE A 54 -0.80 -21.46 -0.48
CA ILE A 54 -1.77 -20.71 -1.29
C ILE A 54 -1.07 -19.99 -2.44
N GLU A 55 -1.51 -20.25 -3.68
CA GLU A 55 -1.02 -19.56 -4.88
C GLU A 55 -1.92 -18.38 -5.26
N SER A 56 -1.40 -17.43 -6.04
CA SER A 56 -2.19 -16.30 -6.56
C SER A 56 -3.30 -16.79 -7.50
N ALA A 57 -4.49 -16.19 -7.41
CA ALA A 57 -5.69 -16.62 -8.15
C ALA A 57 -5.56 -16.74 -9.69
N PRO A 58 -4.80 -15.89 -10.41
CA PRO A 58 -4.56 -16.13 -11.83
C PRO A 58 -3.36 -17.06 -12.03
N ILE A 59 -3.62 -18.27 -12.54
CA ILE A 59 -2.59 -19.16 -13.07
C ILE A 59 -2.41 -18.83 -14.55
N PHE A 60 -1.18 -18.51 -14.96
CA PHE A 60 -0.85 -18.34 -16.37
C PHE A 60 -1.07 -19.66 -17.13
N VAL A 61 -1.87 -19.61 -18.20
CA VAL A 61 -2.04 -20.73 -19.14
C VAL A 61 -1.47 -20.26 -20.51
N PRO A 62 -0.45 -20.95 -21.06
CA PRO A 62 0.20 -20.58 -22.32
C PRO A 62 -0.74 -20.49 -23.53
#